data_AF-A0A7C9ENT6-F1
#
_entry.id   AF-A0A7C9ENT6-F1
#
_cell.length_a   1.000
_cell.length_b   1.000
_cell.length_c   1.000
_cell.angle_alpha   90.00
_cell.angle_beta   90.00
_cell.angle_gamma   90.00
#
_symmetry.space_group_name_H-M   'P 1'
#
loop_
_entity.id
_entity.type
_entity.pdbx_description
1 polymer ?
#
loop_
_entity_poly.entity_id
_entity_poly.type
_entity_poly.pdbx_seq_one_letter_code
_entity_poly.pdbx_strand_id
1 'polypeptide(L)'
;PMILGVTNLFFLKALRSIPHIVSVGSPPANSSRTTLASRSSAGRLPRQPERLGHQQSSLRRFSPSSLLNAVRLRREGPLCLMTEHKEAIWSTYDAVTKPDTSVLNRLIDAGTSARVEESMSVVNNEILRRHFLELTTNFLSPFGPYFKITIPAEGSSPFKESPSLPSFNAEEFLSGLAKRGPGKFLSKRMRSNWLDLYRRFLNGHNFLPWFQRKCAVAELEQNRLWRQARLRTDIQNFISEMSELEIVDSFNSIERHLLGELQLQQSGKGAPDSMTVCQKLKGDLQAVFNVLPKDMQELILMNPDKAALVRGT
;
A
#
# COMPACT_ATOMS: atom_id res chain seq x y z
N PRO A 1 8.25 12.37 -19.56
CA PRO A 1 7.66 13.05 -20.74
C PRO A 1 6.14 12.79 -20.85
N MET A 2 5.32 13.79 -20.53
CA MET A 2 3.87 13.77 -20.76
C MET A 2 3.59 14.80 -21.86
N ILE A 3 3.33 14.34 -23.08
CA ILE A 3 2.88 15.24 -24.14
C ILE A 3 1.35 15.31 -24.03
N LEU A 4 0.86 16.39 -23.41
CA LEU A 4 -0.54 16.81 -23.49
C LEU A 4 -0.69 17.55 -24.84
N GLY A 5 -1.01 16.79 -25.89
CA GLY A 5 -1.05 17.33 -27.25
C GLY A 5 -2.37 18.02 -27.55
N VAL A 6 -2.37 19.35 -27.61
CA VAL A 6 -3.35 20.10 -28.41
C VAL A 6 -3.11 19.72 -29.86
N THR A 7 -3.81 18.70 -30.35
CA THR A 7 -3.58 18.16 -31.67
C THR A 7 -4.68 18.63 -32.59
N ASN A 8 -4.26 19.27 -33.68
CA ASN A 8 -5.05 19.37 -34.88
C ASN A 8 -5.80 18.03 -35.11
N LEU A 9 -7.13 18.07 -35.22
CA LEU A 9 -7.96 16.87 -35.33
C LEU A 9 -7.58 15.97 -36.51
N PHE A 10 -6.86 16.48 -37.52
CA PHE A 10 -6.30 15.67 -38.60
C PHE A 10 -5.31 14.58 -38.13
N PHE A 11 -4.68 14.74 -36.96
CA PHE A 11 -3.86 13.68 -36.38
C PHE A 11 -4.67 12.42 -36.05
N LEU A 12 -5.97 12.53 -35.77
CA LEU A 12 -6.85 11.37 -35.57
C LEU A 12 -6.99 10.53 -36.85
N LYS A 13 -6.85 11.15 -38.04
CA LYS A 13 -6.84 10.44 -39.33
C LYS A 13 -5.48 9.81 -39.62
N ALA A 14 -4.40 10.53 -39.34
CA ALA A 14 -3.03 10.10 -39.62
C ALA A 14 -2.54 9.02 -38.65
N LEU A 15 -2.94 9.10 -37.39
CA LEU A 15 -2.50 8.23 -36.30
C LEU A 15 -3.71 7.47 -35.74
N ARG A 16 -4.17 6.47 -36.49
CA ARG A 16 -5.37 5.68 -36.14
C ARG A 16 -5.23 4.83 -34.87
N SER A 17 -4.01 4.64 -34.37
CA SER A 17 -3.69 3.75 -33.24
C SER A 17 -3.31 4.48 -31.95
N ILE A 18 -3.68 5.76 -31.79
CA ILE A 18 -3.43 6.48 -30.54
C ILE A 18 -4.22 5.79 -29.40
N PRO A 19 -3.55 5.32 -28.33
CA PRO A 19 -4.20 4.50 -27.32
C PRO A 19 -5.15 5.28 -26.40
N HIS A 20 -4.87 6.57 -26.18
CA HIS A 20 -5.60 7.42 -25.24
C HIS A 20 -5.81 8.80 -25.83
N ILE A 21 -7.06 9.25 -25.89
CA ILE A 21 -7.46 10.56 -26.43
C ILE A 21 -8.41 11.20 -25.42
N VAL A 22 -8.12 12.45 -25.07
CA VAL A 22 -8.91 13.27 -24.16
C VAL A 22 -9.32 14.52 -24.91
N SER A 23 -10.62 14.81 -24.92
CA SER A 23 -11.19 16.03 -25.48
C SER A 23 -11.87 16.82 -24.37
N VAL A 24 -11.49 18.08 -24.24
CA VAL A 24 -11.94 19.03 -23.21
C VAL A 24 -12.10 20.41 -23.83
N GLY A 25 -12.96 21.25 -23.27
CA GLY A 25 -13.11 22.65 -23.68
C GLY A 25 -14.56 23.05 -23.94
N SER A 26 -14.80 24.34 -24.14
CA SER A 26 -16.12 24.83 -24.53
C SER A 26 -16.26 24.89 -26.05
N PRO A 27 -17.45 24.57 -26.60
CA PRO A 27 -17.71 24.81 -28.01
C PRO A 27 -17.55 26.31 -28.30
N PRO A 28 -16.95 26.68 -29.45
CA PRO A 28 -16.82 28.08 -29.83
C PRO A 28 -18.22 28.70 -29.95
N ALA A 29 -18.39 29.93 -29.42
CA ALA A 29 -19.68 30.62 -29.31
C ALA A 29 -20.49 30.74 -30.62
N ASN A 30 -19.83 30.54 -31.77
CA ASN A 30 -20.42 30.62 -33.10
C ASN A 30 -20.85 29.28 -33.70
N SER A 31 -20.92 28.18 -32.93
CA SER A 31 -21.52 26.93 -33.44
C SER A 31 -23.04 27.08 -33.52
N SER A 32 -23.54 27.49 -34.68
CA SER A 32 -24.97 27.47 -35.02
C SER A 32 -25.51 26.03 -35.05
N ARG A 33 -25.87 25.49 -33.89
CA ARG A 33 -26.74 24.33 -33.79
C ARG A 33 -28.05 24.74 -33.14
N THR A 34 -29.07 24.82 -33.98
CA THR A 34 -30.48 24.71 -33.61
C THR A 34 -30.67 23.58 -32.60
N THR A 35 -30.96 23.95 -31.36
CA THR A 35 -31.50 23.04 -30.36
C THR A 35 -32.88 22.59 -30.84
N LEU A 36 -32.98 21.35 -31.34
CA LEU A 36 -34.27 20.72 -31.56
C LEU A 36 -34.87 20.41 -30.18
N ALA A 37 -35.56 21.40 -29.60
CA ALA A 37 -36.30 21.23 -28.37
C ALA A 37 -37.48 20.27 -28.63
N SER A 38 -37.48 19.14 -27.93
CA SER A 38 -38.66 18.28 -27.80
C SER A 38 -39.78 19.13 -27.19
N ARG A 39 -40.84 19.40 -27.97
CA ARG A 39 -42.00 20.18 -27.53
C ARG A 39 -42.74 19.40 -26.43
N SER A 40 -42.65 19.87 -25.19
CA SER A 40 -43.65 19.62 -24.15
C SER A 40 -44.28 20.96 -23.78
N SER A 41 -45.55 21.10 -24.13
CA SER A 41 -46.40 22.27 -23.88
C SER A 41 -46.82 22.38 -22.42
N ALA A 42 -46.49 23.48 -21.76
CA ALA A 42 -47.33 24.24 -20.83
C ALA A 42 -46.55 25.48 -20.34
N GLY A 43 -47.21 26.63 -20.36
CA GLY A 43 -46.56 27.95 -20.30
C GLY A 43 -46.27 28.51 -18.90
N ARG A 44 -45.37 29.49 -18.87
CA ARG A 44 -45.48 30.83 -18.24
C ARG A 44 -44.11 31.52 -18.23
N LEU A 45 -44.05 32.77 -18.68
CA LEU A 45 -42.95 33.73 -18.45
C LEU A 45 -43.16 34.42 -17.09
N PRO A 46 -42.10 34.95 -16.44
CA PRO A 46 -41.74 36.35 -16.68
C PRO A 46 -40.22 36.64 -16.83
N ARG A 47 -39.94 37.90 -17.21
CA ARG A 47 -38.69 38.53 -17.70
C ARG A 47 -37.57 38.70 -16.65
N GLN A 48 -36.35 38.84 -17.20
CA GLN A 48 -35.15 39.62 -16.79
C GLN A 48 -34.03 38.91 -15.99
N PRO A 49 -32.76 39.39 -16.03
CA PRO A 49 -31.94 39.95 -17.13
C PRO A 49 -30.76 39.02 -17.49
N GLU A 50 -30.09 39.35 -18.60
CA GLU A 50 -28.85 38.78 -19.11
C GLU A 50 -27.79 38.55 -18.02
N ARG A 51 -27.56 37.29 -17.65
CA ARG A 51 -26.30 36.85 -17.05
C ARG A 51 -25.51 36.16 -18.15
N LEU A 52 -24.29 36.64 -18.42
CA LEU A 52 -23.31 35.94 -19.23
C LEU A 52 -23.18 34.50 -18.72
N GLY A 53 -23.84 33.60 -19.42
CA GLY A 53 -23.83 32.18 -19.12
C GLY A 53 -22.46 31.62 -19.45
N HIS A 54 -21.58 31.57 -18.46
CA HIS A 54 -20.67 30.44 -18.39
C HIS A 54 -21.57 29.21 -18.28
N GLN A 55 -21.85 28.56 -19.41
CA GLN A 55 -22.41 27.21 -19.43
C GLN A 55 -21.39 26.32 -18.74
N GLN A 56 -21.46 26.26 -17.42
CA GLN A 56 -20.84 25.20 -16.65
C GLN A 56 -21.36 23.92 -17.28
N SER A 57 -20.46 23.15 -17.88
CA SER A 57 -20.68 21.78 -18.32
C SER A 57 -21.38 21.07 -17.17
N SER A 58 -22.71 20.92 -17.28
CA SER A 58 -23.50 20.32 -16.21
C SER A 58 -23.16 18.84 -16.18
N LEU A 59 -22.12 18.51 -15.41
CA LEU A 59 -21.71 17.14 -15.14
C LEU A 59 -22.93 16.45 -14.53
N ARG A 60 -23.67 15.71 -15.37
CA ARG A 60 -24.87 15.01 -14.94
C ARG A 60 -24.46 13.92 -13.96
N ARG A 61 -25.18 13.78 -12.85
CA ARG A 61 -25.00 12.68 -11.89
C ARG A 61 -24.86 11.35 -12.63
N PHE A 62 -23.87 10.56 -12.23
CA PHE A 62 -23.62 9.25 -12.81
C PHE A 62 -24.78 8.31 -12.44
N SER A 63 -25.47 7.82 -13.48
CA SER A 63 -26.64 6.95 -13.44
C SER A 63 -26.42 5.78 -14.40
N PRO A 64 -27.05 4.61 -14.23
CA PRO A 64 -26.93 3.50 -15.18
C PRO A 64 -27.18 3.88 -16.64
N SER A 65 -28.05 4.87 -16.91
CA SER A 65 -28.31 5.38 -18.26
C SER A 65 -27.16 6.21 -18.84
N SER A 66 -26.40 6.96 -18.02
CA SER A 66 -25.22 7.70 -18.50
C SER A 66 -24.04 6.77 -18.81
N LEU A 67 -23.98 5.59 -18.18
CA LEU A 67 -23.01 4.54 -18.54
C LEU A 67 -23.27 3.98 -19.95
N LEU A 68 -24.53 3.83 -20.38
CA LEU A 68 -24.86 3.40 -21.75
C LEU A 68 -24.45 4.44 -22.79
N ASN A 69 -24.64 5.73 -22.50
CA ASN A 69 -24.18 6.81 -23.37
C ASN A 69 -22.65 6.83 -23.49
N ALA A 70 -21.93 6.56 -22.40
CA ALA A 70 -20.47 6.41 -22.43
C ALA A 70 -20.02 5.22 -23.30
N VAL A 71 -20.77 4.11 -23.31
CA VAL A 71 -20.49 2.96 -24.20
C VAL A 71 -20.73 3.31 -25.67
N ARG A 72 -21.81 4.05 -25.98
CA ARG A 72 -22.08 4.53 -27.35
C ARG A 72 -20.97 5.47 -27.84
N LEU A 73 -20.53 6.39 -26.99
CA LEU A 73 -19.46 7.32 -27.29
C LEU A 73 -18.11 6.63 -27.55
N ARG A 74 -17.82 5.53 -26.82
CA ARG A 74 -16.66 4.68 -27.13
C ARG A 74 -16.77 4.01 -28.49
N ARG A 75 -17.96 3.59 -28.90
CA ARG A 75 -18.21 2.94 -30.21
C ARG A 75 -18.07 3.92 -31.38
N GLU A 76 -18.48 5.17 -31.20
CA GLU A 76 -18.31 6.23 -32.20
C GLU A 76 -16.83 6.59 -32.41
N GLY A 77 -15.99 6.38 -31.40
CA GLY A 77 -14.56 6.65 -31.45
C GLY A 77 -14.24 8.16 -31.49
N PRO A 78 -12.95 8.51 -31.45
CA PRO A 78 -12.51 9.91 -31.37
C PRO A 78 -12.79 10.71 -32.67
N LEU A 79 -13.02 10.04 -33.80
CA LEU A 79 -13.25 10.71 -35.09
C LEU A 79 -14.52 11.56 -35.12
N CYS A 80 -15.48 11.34 -34.22
CA CYS A 80 -16.66 12.21 -34.09
C CYS A 80 -16.29 13.66 -33.75
N LEU A 81 -15.10 13.90 -33.17
CA LEU A 81 -14.58 15.24 -32.88
C LEU A 81 -14.40 16.09 -34.15
N MET A 82 -14.23 15.46 -35.31
CA MET A 82 -14.11 16.17 -36.59
C MET A 82 -15.41 16.85 -37.03
N THR A 83 -16.55 16.40 -36.51
CA THR A 83 -17.88 16.90 -36.89
C THR A 83 -18.56 17.69 -35.79
N GLU A 84 -18.23 17.39 -34.53
CA GLU A 84 -18.85 18.04 -33.37
C GLU A 84 -17.91 18.07 -32.18
N HIS A 85 -17.95 19.18 -31.44
CA HIS A 85 -17.24 19.27 -30.18
C HIS A 85 -17.92 18.37 -29.14
N LYS A 86 -17.14 17.44 -28.58
CA LYS A 86 -17.57 16.52 -27.51
C LYS A 86 -16.50 16.47 -26.43
N GLU A 87 -16.89 16.65 -25.18
CA GLU A 87 -16.01 16.41 -24.03
C GLU A 87 -16.06 14.94 -23.65
N ALA A 88 -14.92 14.24 -23.79
CA ALA A 88 -14.88 12.79 -23.62
C ALA A 88 -13.46 12.24 -23.48
N ILE A 89 -13.38 11.00 -23.01
CA ILE A 89 -12.15 10.22 -22.94
C ILE A 89 -12.35 8.93 -23.75
N TRP A 90 -11.52 8.74 -24.77
CA TRP A 90 -11.37 7.47 -25.47
C TRP A 90 -10.08 6.81 -25.02
N SER A 91 -10.17 5.56 -24.60
CA SER A 91 -9.02 4.81 -24.11
C SER A 91 -9.17 3.35 -24.48
N THR A 92 -8.08 2.76 -24.99
CA THR A 92 -7.94 1.30 -25.16
C THR A 92 -7.69 0.57 -23.84
N TYR A 93 -7.56 1.31 -22.73
CA TYR A 93 -7.37 0.72 -21.41
C TYR A 93 -8.66 0.04 -20.91
N ASP A 94 -8.58 -1.27 -20.74
CA ASP A 94 -9.61 -2.05 -20.09
C ASP A 94 -9.47 -1.99 -18.57
N ALA A 95 -10.31 -1.14 -17.97
CA ALA A 95 -10.36 -1.00 -16.52
C ALA A 95 -10.70 -2.33 -15.84
N VAL A 96 -9.85 -2.74 -14.90
CA VAL A 96 -10.06 -3.93 -14.04
C VAL A 96 -11.12 -3.65 -12.96
N THR A 97 -11.30 -2.39 -12.57
CA THR A 97 -12.27 -1.94 -11.58
C THR A 97 -13.58 -1.45 -12.20
N LYS A 98 -14.66 -1.58 -11.44
CA LYS A 98 -15.95 -0.93 -11.69
C LYS A 98 -15.91 0.50 -11.14
N PRO A 99 -16.55 1.47 -11.83
CA PRO A 99 -16.62 2.84 -11.34
C PRO A 99 -17.36 2.91 -10.00
N ASP A 100 -16.84 3.72 -9.07
CA ASP A 100 -17.55 4.05 -7.83
C ASP A 100 -18.46 5.25 -8.05
N THR A 101 -19.71 5.00 -8.41
CA THR A 101 -20.71 6.05 -8.61
C THR A 101 -20.95 6.90 -7.36
N SER A 102 -20.72 6.37 -6.16
CA SER A 102 -20.88 7.14 -4.92
C SER A 102 -19.77 8.18 -4.72
N VAL A 103 -18.53 7.82 -5.07
CA VAL A 103 -17.39 8.75 -5.04
C VAL A 103 -17.53 9.76 -6.17
N LEU A 104 -17.86 9.30 -7.38
CA LEU A 104 -18.06 10.17 -8.53
C LEU A 104 -19.18 11.19 -8.32
N ASN A 105 -20.32 10.77 -7.76
CA ASN A 105 -21.42 11.69 -7.46
C ASN A 105 -21.06 12.67 -6.35
N ARG A 106 -20.26 12.27 -5.34
CA ARG A 106 -19.74 13.20 -4.32
C ARG A 106 -18.82 14.26 -4.92
N LEU A 107 -17.99 13.91 -5.91
CA LEU A 107 -17.12 14.87 -6.61
C LEU A 107 -17.93 15.86 -7.46
N ILE A 108 -18.99 15.39 -8.14
CA ILE A 108 -19.90 16.27 -8.88
C ILE A 108 -20.65 17.20 -7.92
N ASP A 109 -21.27 16.64 -6.89
CA ASP A 109 -22.08 17.43 -5.93
C ASP A 109 -21.20 18.47 -5.22
N ALA A 110 -19.96 18.11 -4.86
CA ALA A 110 -18.97 19.05 -4.32
C ALA A 110 -18.61 20.18 -5.30
N GLY A 111 -18.60 19.90 -6.62
CA GLY A 111 -18.32 20.84 -7.71
C GLY A 111 -19.43 21.85 -8.03
N THR A 112 -20.66 21.61 -7.58
CA THR A 112 -21.84 22.43 -7.93
C THR A 112 -22.17 23.56 -6.95
N SER A 113 -21.44 23.67 -5.82
CA SER A 113 -21.64 24.72 -4.83
C SER A 113 -20.78 25.95 -5.13
N ALA A 114 -21.35 27.15 -5.14
CA ALA A 114 -20.65 28.41 -5.43
C ALA A 114 -19.74 28.92 -4.28
N ARG A 115 -19.18 28.01 -3.46
CA ARG A 115 -18.18 28.38 -2.45
C ARG A 115 -16.79 28.35 -3.08
N VAL A 116 -15.87 29.13 -2.51
CA VAL A 116 -14.49 29.34 -2.97
C VAL A 116 -13.88 28.05 -3.54
N GLU A 117 -13.57 28.08 -4.84
CA GLU A 117 -13.03 26.96 -5.64
C GLU A 117 -11.85 26.24 -4.95
N GLU A 118 -11.03 26.99 -4.22
CA GLU A 118 -9.91 26.48 -3.42
C GLU A 118 -10.38 25.51 -2.33
N SER A 119 -11.45 25.81 -1.60
CA SER A 119 -12.03 24.94 -0.56
C SER A 119 -12.57 23.63 -1.15
N MET A 120 -13.11 23.67 -2.37
CA MET A 120 -13.66 22.50 -3.05
C MET A 120 -12.57 21.57 -3.59
N SER A 121 -11.46 22.14 -4.07
CA SER A 121 -10.31 21.35 -4.52
C SER A 121 -9.72 20.48 -3.39
N VAL A 122 -9.65 21.03 -2.17
CA VAL A 122 -9.18 20.31 -0.98
C VAL A 122 -10.13 19.15 -0.64
N VAL A 123 -11.44 19.39 -0.65
CA VAL A 123 -12.45 18.36 -0.38
C VAL A 123 -12.40 17.25 -1.44
N ASN A 124 -12.30 17.60 -2.72
CA ASN A 124 -12.19 16.63 -3.81
C ASN A 124 -10.91 15.79 -3.69
N ASN A 125 -9.78 16.43 -3.40
CA ASN A 125 -8.51 15.74 -3.15
C ASN A 125 -8.62 14.76 -2.00
N GLU A 126 -9.29 15.13 -0.91
CA GLU A 126 -9.47 14.26 0.25
C GLU A 126 -10.42 13.09 -0.05
N ILE A 127 -11.49 13.31 -0.82
CA ILE A 127 -12.37 12.24 -1.31
C ILE A 127 -11.56 11.23 -2.15
N LEU A 128 -10.75 11.72 -3.08
CA LEU A 128 -9.92 10.88 -3.94
C LEU A 128 -8.84 10.12 -3.16
N ARG A 129 -8.11 10.80 -2.27
CA ARG A 129 -7.08 10.18 -1.42
C ARG A 129 -7.66 9.04 -0.61
N ARG A 130 -8.81 9.25 0.05
CA ARG A 130 -9.49 8.21 0.82
C ARG A 130 -9.91 7.04 -0.04
N HIS A 131 -10.47 7.30 -1.22
CA HIS A 131 -10.88 6.26 -2.17
C HIS A 131 -9.70 5.40 -2.63
N PHE A 132 -8.60 6.02 -3.05
CA PHE A 132 -7.42 5.28 -3.52
C PHE A 132 -6.67 4.59 -2.37
N LEU A 133 -6.66 5.18 -1.18
CA LEU A 133 -6.13 4.53 0.02
C LEU A 133 -6.93 3.28 0.37
N GLU A 134 -8.26 3.35 0.36
CA GLU A 134 -9.12 2.19 0.60
C GLU A 134 -8.89 1.10 -0.46
N LEU A 135 -8.84 1.47 -1.74
CA LEU A 135 -8.55 0.53 -2.83
C LEU A 135 -7.19 -0.17 -2.63
N THR A 136 -6.16 0.60 -2.33
CA THR A 136 -4.79 0.11 -2.18
C THR A 136 -4.67 -0.79 -0.96
N THR A 137 -5.19 -0.37 0.19
CA THR A 137 -5.15 -1.15 1.44
C THR A 137 -5.87 -2.49 1.27
N ASN A 138 -7.06 -2.50 0.67
CA ASN A 138 -7.79 -3.74 0.44
C ASN A 138 -7.08 -4.64 -0.58
N PHE A 139 -6.54 -4.08 -1.66
CA PHE A 139 -5.76 -4.84 -2.65
C PHE A 139 -4.51 -5.48 -2.03
N LEU A 140 -3.79 -4.76 -1.16
CA LEU A 140 -2.57 -5.26 -0.52
C LEU A 140 -2.83 -6.14 0.72
N SER A 141 -4.07 -6.17 1.23
CA SER A 141 -4.42 -6.94 2.43
C SER A 141 -4.03 -8.43 2.40
N PRO A 142 -4.07 -9.17 1.26
CA PRO A 142 -3.66 -10.57 1.25
C PRO A 142 -2.18 -10.82 1.53
N PHE A 143 -1.33 -9.79 1.43
CA PHE A 143 0.10 -9.89 1.76
C PHE A 143 0.36 -9.79 3.28
N GLY A 144 -0.63 -9.37 4.08
CA GLY A 144 -0.49 -9.18 5.52
C GLY A 144 0.18 -10.33 6.29
N PRO A 145 -0.15 -11.62 6.02
CA PRO A 145 0.46 -12.75 6.69
C PRO A 145 2.00 -12.84 6.55
N TYR A 146 2.57 -12.36 5.44
CA TYR A 146 4.04 -12.37 5.23
C TYR A 146 4.77 -11.31 6.05
N PHE A 147 4.04 -10.35 6.61
CA PHE A 147 4.59 -9.29 7.47
C PHE A 147 4.17 -9.48 8.94
N LYS A 148 3.60 -10.64 9.29
CA LYS A 148 3.13 -10.90 10.64
C LYS A 148 4.35 -11.05 11.55
N ILE A 149 4.49 -10.09 12.47
CA ILE A 149 5.51 -10.12 13.52
C ILE A 149 5.17 -11.21 14.52
N THR A 150 6.19 -11.98 14.91
CA THR A 150 6.10 -12.97 15.98
C THR A 150 6.76 -12.42 17.24
N ILE A 151 6.08 -12.46 18.37
CA ILE A 151 6.57 -12.00 19.68
C ILE A 151 6.82 -13.26 20.54
N PRO A 152 7.83 -13.29 21.44
CA PRO A 152 7.97 -14.39 22.39
C PRO A 152 6.66 -14.59 23.15
N ALA A 153 6.19 -15.83 23.24
CA ALA A 153 5.00 -16.14 24.03
C ALA A 153 5.27 -15.85 25.51
N GLU A 154 4.23 -15.43 26.25
CA GLU A 154 4.32 -15.29 27.71
C GLU A 154 4.71 -16.64 28.33
N GLY A 155 5.77 -16.64 29.15
CA GLY A 155 6.33 -17.87 29.72
C GLY A 155 7.26 -18.66 28.80
N SER A 156 7.62 -18.16 27.61
CA SER A 156 8.68 -18.73 26.78
C SER A 156 9.99 -17.96 26.92
N SER A 157 11.13 -18.64 26.76
CA SER A 157 12.44 -18.01 26.81
C SER A 157 12.65 -17.07 25.61
N PRO A 158 12.88 -15.75 25.83
CA PRO A 158 13.13 -14.77 24.77
C PRO A 158 14.58 -14.82 24.24
N PHE A 159 15.38 -15.74 24.76
CA PHE A 159 16.78 -15.95 24.39
C PHE A 159 16.92 -16.94 23.24
N LYS A 160 15.85 -17.63 22.82
CA LYS A 160 15.84 -18.39 21.56
C LYS A 160 15.93 -17.44 20.36
N GLU A 161 16.37 -17.96 19.22
CA GLU A 161 16.45 -17.20 17.98
C GLU A 161 15.04 -16.77 17.53
N SER A 162 14.91 -15.51 17.11
CA SER A 162 13.63 -14.98 16.62
C SER A 162 13.26 -15.67 15.31
N PRO A 163 12.03 -16.17 15.14
CA PRO A 163 11.64 -16.89 13.94
C PRO A 163 11.66 -15.95 12.72
N SER A 164 12.20 -16.42 11.60
CA SER A 164 12.22 -15.65 10.36
C SER A 164 10.81 -15.36 9.85
N LEU A 165 10.63 -14.25 9.14
CA LEU A 165 9.38 -14.00 8.43
C LEU A 165 9.08 -15.10 7.40
N PRO A 166 7.80 -15.35 7.08
CA PRO A 166 7.43 -16.35 6.08
C PRO A 166 8.03 -16.04 4.70
N SER A 167 8.56 -17.07 4.04
CA SER A 167 9.04 -16.95 2.66
C SER A 167 7.90 -16.66 1.69
N PHE A 168 8.14 -15.81 0.69
CA PHE A 168 7.15 -15.49 -0.33
C PHE A 168 7.33 -16.34 -1.59
N ASN A 169 6.26 -17.00 -2.03
CA ASN A 169 6.18 -17.69 -3.31
C ASN A 169 4.95 -17.19 -4.09
N ALA A 170 5.18 -16.68 -5.31
CA ALA A 170 4.14 -16.07 -6.13
C ALA A 170 3.04 -17.06 -6.56
N GLU A 171 3.41 -18.28 -6.95
CA GLU A 171 2.46 -19.30 -7.41
C GLU A 171 1.62 -19.84 -6.26
N GLU A 172 2.25 -20.09 -5.11
CA GLU A 172 1.55 -20.49 -3.89
C GLU A 172 0.56 -19.40 -3.46
N PHE A 173 1.01 -18.13 -3.45
CA PHE A 173 0.16 -16.99 -3.13
C PHE A 173 -1.06 -16.89 -4.07
N LEU A 174 -0.83 -16.94 -5.38
CA LEU A 174 -1.90 -16.82 -6.38
C LEU A 174 -2.87 -18.01 -6.30
N SER A 175 -2.35 -19.23 -6.10
CA SER A 175 -3.18 -20.43 -5.97
C SER A 175 -4.03 -20.40 -4.69
N GLY A 176 -3.46 -19.96 -3.56
CA GLY A 176 -4.17 -19.77 -2.30
C GLY A 176 -5.25 -18.70 -2.42
N LEU A 177 -4.95 -17.60 -3.11
CA LEU A 177 -5.91 -16.52 -3.35
C LEU A 177 -7.05 -16.97 -4.27
N ALA A 178 -6.76 -17.74 -5.32
CA ALA A 178 -7.77 -18.32 -6.20
C ALA A 178 -8.73 -19.27 -5.45
N LYS A 179 -8.20 -20.11 -4.55
CA LYS A 179 -8.98 -21.02 -3.69
C LYS A 179 -9.89 -20.26 -2.72
N ARG A 180 -9.39 -19.18 -2.10
CA ARG A 180 -10.16 -18.34 -1.16
C ARG A 180 -11.20 -17.47 -1.87
N GLY A 181 -10.92 -17.09 -3.12
CA GLY A 181 -11.74 -16.18 -3.91
C GLY A 181 -11.47 -14.68 -3.64
N PRO A 182 -12.11 -13.78 -4.41
CA PRO A 182 -11.84 -12.34 -4.42
C PRO A 182 -12.16 -11.60 -3.10
N GLY A 183 -12.76 -12.26 -2.11
CA GLY A 183 -13.24 -11.59 -0.90
C GLY A 183 -14.35 -10.55 -1.18
N LYS A 184 -14.90 -9.95 -0.13
CA LYS A 184 -16.06 -9.03 -0.24
C LYS A 184 -15.73 -7.76 -1.05
N PHE A 185 -14.55 -7.19 -0.82
CA PHE A 185 -14.14 -5.94 -1.46
C PHE A 185 -13.93 -6.10 -2.96
N LEU A 186 -13.09 -7.04 -3.40
CA LEU A 186 -12.81 -7.20 -4.82
C LEU A 186 -14.05 -7.70 -5.56
N SER A 187 -14.92 -8.50 -4.95
CA SER A 187 -16.19 -8.91 -5.57
C SER A 187 -17.09 -7.71 -5.92
N LYS A 188 -17.14 -6.70 -5.04
CA LYS A 188 -17.92 -5.47 -5.27
C LYS A 188 -17.25 -4.54 -6.29
N ARG A 189 -15.92 -4.48 -6.31
CA ARG A 189 -15.15 -3.45 -7.01
C ARG A 189 -14.48 -3.91 -8.30
N MET A 190 -14.18 -5.19 -8.45
CA MET A 190 -13.42 -5.71 -9.58
C MET A 190 -14.31 -6.51 -10.52
N ARG A 191 -13.81 -6.68 -11.74
CA ARG A 191 -14.37 -7.59 -12.75
C ARG A 191 -13.82 -9.01 -12.53
N SER A 192 -14.20 -9.95 -13.40
CA SER A 192 -13.79 -11.37 -13.31
C SER A 192 -12.27 -11.58 -13.40
N ASN A 193 -11.51 -10.61 -13.91
CA ASN A 193 -10.06 -10.66 -14.08
C ASN A 193 -9.24 -10.17 -12.87
N TRP A 194 -9.84 -10.11 -11.67
CA TRP A 194 -9.17 -9.63 -10.45
C TRP A 194 -7.86 -10.38 -10.13
N LEU A 195 -7.78 -11.68 -10.42
CA LEU A 195 -6.55 -12.46 -10.17
C LEU A 195 -5.42 -12.05 -11.11
N ASP A 196 -5.73 -11.65 -12.34
CA ASP A 196 -4.75 -11.16 -13.30
C ASP A 196 -4.08 -9.87 -12.84
N LEU A 197 -4.81 -9.02 -12.09
CA LEU A 197 -4.23 -7.83 -11.49
C LEU A 197 -3.13 -8.17 -10.48
N TYR A 198 -3.32 -9.21 -9.66
CA TYR A 198 -2.27 -9.68 -8.76
C TYR A 198 -1.07 -10.19 -9.55
N ARG A 199 -1.25 -10.98 -10.62
CA ARG A 199 -0.14 -11.41 -11.48
C ARG A 199 0.66 -10.25 -12.05
N ARG A 200 -0.04 -9.24 -12.60
CA ARG A 200 0.61 -8.03 -13.14
C ARG A 200 1.33 -7.23 -12.08
N PHE A 201 0.77 -7.15 -10.87
CA PHE A 201 1.42 -6.48 -9.75
C PHE A 201 2.70 -7.20 -9.33
N LEU A 202 2.64 -8.52 -9.15
CA LEU A 202 3.80 -9.35 -8.77
C LEU A 202 4.93 -9.27 -9.81
N ASN A 203 4.58 -9.25 -11.10
CA ASN A 203 5.54 -9.07 -12.20
C ASN A 203 5.94 -7.60 -12.42
N GLY A 204 5.37 -6.68 -11.66
CA GLY A 204 5.63 -5.26 -11.78
C GLY A 204 6.90 -4.84 -11.06
N HIS A 205 7.60 -3.86 -11.62
CA HIS A 205 8.84 -3.29 -11.06
C HIS A 205 8.70 -2.75 -9.62
N ASN A 206 7.48 -2.42 -9.19
CA ASN A 206 7.22 -1.85 -7.88
C ASN A 206 7.01 -2.90 -6.78
N PHE A 207 6.66 -4.14 -7.12
CA PHE A 207 6.30 -5.14 -6.11
C PHE A 207 7.49 -5.55 -5.26
N LEU A 208 8.58 -5.99 -5.88
CA LEU A 208 9.71 -6.53 -5.14
C LEU A 208 10.33 -5.49 -4.17
N PRO A 209 10.63 -4.24 -4.59
CA PRO A 209 11.15 -3.23 -3.66
C PRO A 209 10.16 -2.86 -2.55
N TRP A 210 8.86 -2.81 -2.86
CA TRP A 210 7.82 -2.56 -1.86
C TRP A 210 7.74 -3.71 -0.84
N PHE A 211 7.75 -4.95 -1.31
CA PHE A 211 7.63 -6.15 -0.47
C PHE A 211 8.83 -6.28 0.47
N GLN A 212 10.05 -6.15 -0.06
CA GLN A 212 11.28 -6.17 0.73
C GLN A 212 11.29 -5.07 1.79
N ARG A 213 10.87 -3.84 1.45
CA ARG A 213 10.76 -2.75 2.43
C ARG A 213 9.77 -3.09 3.54
N LYS A 214 8.64 -3.73 3.21
CA LYS A 214 7.64 -4.15 4.21
C LYS A 214 8.18 -5.28 5.11
N CYS A 215 8.88 -6.27 4.55
CA CYS A 215 9.58 -7.29 5.33
C CYS A 215 10.62 -6.67 6.27
N ALA A 216 11.48 -5.78 5.77
CA ALA A 216 12.51 -5.13 6.59
C ALA A 216 11.93 -4.31 7.75
N VAL A 217 10.79 -3.61 7.53
CA VAL A 217 10.09 -2.90 8.61
C VAL A 217 9.51 -3.87 9.64
N ALA A 218 8.93 -4.98 9.20
CA ALA A 218 8.40 -6.00 10.10
C ALA A 218 9.52 -6.71 10.90
N GLU A 219 10.64 -7.04 10.26
CA GLU A 219 11.83 -7.61 10.92
C GLU A 219 12.42 -6.66 11.95
N LEU A 220 12.54 -5.36 11.62
CA LEU A 220 13.03 -4.35 12.55
C LEU A 220 12.13 -4.26 13.79
N GLU A 221 10.81 -4.21 13.58
CA GLU A 221 9.85 -4.13 14.69
C GLU A 221 9.83 -5.43 15.52
N GLN A 222 9.95 -6.59 14.87
CA GLN A 222 10.12 -7.87 15.55
C GLN A 222 11.37 -7.86 16.43
N ASN A 223 12.52 -7.48 15.88
CA ASN A 223 13.77 -7.40 16.62
C ASN A 223 13.67 -6.44 17.81
N ARG A 224 12.99 -5.30 17.64
CA ARG A 224 12.72 -4.34 18.72
C ARG A 224 11.91 -4.98 19.86
N LEU A 225 10.86 -5.72 19.54
CA LEU A 225 10.00 -6.39 20.52
C LEU A 225 10.72 -7.55 21.23
N TRP A 226 11.51 -8.34 20.50
CA TRP A 226 12.32 -9.41 21.08
C TRP A 226 13.41 -8.86 22.00
N ARG A 227 14.06 -7.75 21.62
CA ARG A 227 15.02 -7.03 22.47
C ARG A 227 14.37 -6.55 23.76
N GLN A 228 13.18 -5.97 23.67
CA GLN A 228 12.42 -5.52 24.84
C GLN A 228 11.98 -6.67 25.75
N ALA A 229 11.57 -7.81 25.17
CA ALA A 229 11.23 -9.01 25.92
C ALA A 229 12.46 -9.52 26.69
N ARG A 230 13.61 -9.65 26.02
CA ARG A 230 14.87 -10.02 26.68
C ARG A 230 15.20 -9.09 27.83
N LEU A 231 15.09 -7.77 27.67
CA LEU A 231 15.40 -6.83 28.76
C LEU A 231 14.53 -7.06 30.00
N ARG A 232 13.25 -7.43 29.83
CA ARG A 232 12.29 -7.60 30.93
C ARG A 232 12.37 -8.97 31.62
N THR A 233 12.83 -9.98 30.90
CA THR A 233 12.82 -11.36 31.39
C THR A 233 14.03 -11.65 32.26
N ASP A 234 13.81 -12.13 33.48
CA ASP A 234 14.88 -12.73 34.29
C ASP A 234 15.17 -14.15 33.78
N ILE A 235 16.44 -14.39 33.41
CA ILE A 235 16.89 -15.66 32.84
C ILE A 235 16.87 -16.80 33.87
N GLN A 236 17.00 -16.49 35.16
CA GLN A 236 17.03 -17.50 36.23
C GLN A 236 15.74 -18.31 36.29
N ASN A 237 14.61 -17.71 35.89
CA ASN A 237 13.32 -18.40 35.83
C ASN A 237 13.25 -19.52 34.79
N PHE A 238 14.18 -19.56 33.83
CA PHE A 238 14.18 -20.51 32.72
C PHE A 238 15.32 -21.51 32.82
N ILE A 239 16.49 -21.09 33.31
CA ILE A 239 17.71 -21.92 33.29
C ILE A 239 17.51 -23.24 34.05
N SER A 240 16.72 -23.26 35.13
CA SER A 240 16.48 -24.48 35.92
C SER A 240 15.65 -25.55 35.20
N GLU A 241 14.83 -25.16 34.22
CA GLU A 241 13.96 -26.07 33.47
C GLU A 241 14.53 -26.44 32.09
N MET A 242 15.57 -25.75 31.65
CA MET A 242 16.20 -25.95 30.34
C MET A 242 17.04 -27.22 30.30
N SER A 243 16.97 -27.92 29.17
CA SER A 243 17.93 -28.99 28.87
C SER A 243 19.33 -28.42 28.60
N GLU A 244 20.37 -29.24 28.75
CA GLU A 244 21.76 -28.85 28.49
C GLU A 244 21.95 -28.21 27.10
N LEU A 245 21.32 -28.79 26.07
CA LEU A 245 21.32 -28.23 24.71
C LEU A 245 20.68 -26.84 24.65
N GLU A 246 19.57 -26.63 25.34
CA GLU A 246 18.90 -25.33 25.38
C GLU A 246 19.70 -24.28 26.16
N ILE A 247 20.46 -24.69 27.17
CA ILE A 247 21.38 -23.82 27.91
C ILE A 247 22.51 -23.36 26.98
N VAL A 248 23.10 -24.29 26.22
CA VAL A 248 24.14 -23.98 25.22
C VAL A 248 23.61 -23.06 24.12
N ASP A 249 22.42 -23.34 23.57
CA ASP A 249 21.79 -22.50 22.55
C ASP A 249 21.46 -21.10 23.08
N SER A 250 21.00 -21.01 24.32
CA SER A 250 20.73 -19.74 24.99
C SER A 250 22.02 -18.95 25.21
N PHE A 251 23.11 -19.60 25.62
CA PHE A 251 24.42 -18.97 25.75
C PHE A 251 24.88 -18.35 24.43
N ASN A 252 24.89 -19.16 23.36
CA ASN A 252 25.30 -18.72 22.02
C ASN A 252 24.41 -17.60 21.47
N SER A 253 23.12 -17.62 21.78
CA SER A 253 22.18 -16.57 21.37
C SER A 253 22.40 -15.26 22.12
N ILE A 254 22.57 -15.32 23.44
CA ILE A 254 22.87 -14.14 24.27
C ILE A 254 24.21 -13.54 23.87
N GLU A 255 25.23 -14.37 23.62
CA GLU A 255 26.53 -13.95 23.12
C GLU A 255 26.39 -13.17 21.80
N ARG A 256 25.69 -13.72 20.81
CA ARG A 256 25.43 -13.04 19.53
C ARG A 256 24.70 -11.71 19.70
N HIS A 257 23.69 -11.67 20.58
CA HIS A 257 22.94 -10.44 20.85
C HIS A 257 23.80 -9.38 21.55
N LEU A 258 24.64 -9.78 22.51
CA LEU A 258 25.56 -8.87 23.20
C LEU A 258 26.59 -8.28 22.24
N LEU A 259 27.21 -9.12 21.40
CA LEU A 259 28.14 -8.66 20.37
C LEU A 259 27.49 -7.69 19.38
N GLY A 260 26.25 -7.97 18.97
CA GLY A 260 25.47 -7.07 18.11
C GLY A 260 25.24 -5.70 18.74
N GLU A 261 24.87 -5.64 20.02
CA GLU A 261 24.68 -4.36 20.73
C GLU A 261 26.01 -3.60 20.90
N LEU A 262 27.10 -4.28 21.24
CA LEU A 262 28.42 -3.66 21.37
C LEU A 262 28.89 -3.05 20.04
N GLN A 263 28.67 -3.75 18.92
CA GLN A 263 29.02 -3.24 17.59
C GLN A 263 28.16 -2.02 17.20
N LEU A 264 26.87 -2.02 17.54
CA LEU A 264 25.99 -0.87 17.32
C LEU A 264 26.43 0.35 18.12
N GLN A 265 26.89 0.16 19.36
CA GLN A 265 27.46 1.24 20.18
C GLN A 265 28.72 1.83 19.55
N GLN A 266 29.67 1.00 19.12
CA GLN A 266 30.92 1.45 18.50
C GLN A 266 30.67 2.22 17.19
N SER A 267 29.64 1.85 16.43
CA SER A 267 29.27 2.53 15.19
C SER A 267 28.46 3.83 15.38
N GLY A 268 28.17 4.24 16.63
CA GLY A 268 27.35 5.42 16.94
C GLY A 268 25.87 5.29 16.58
N LYS A 269 25.40 4.07 16.23
CA LYS A 269 23.99 3.76 15.91
C LYS A 269 23.24 3.10 17.06
N GLY A 270 23.83 3.08 18.25
CA GLY A 270 23.24 2.48 19.44
C GLY A 270 21.94 3.18 19.86
N ALA A 271 20.96 2.40 20.30
CA ALA A 271 19.77 2.91 20.96
C ALA A 271 20.15 3.53 22.33
N PRO A 272 19.37 4.50 22.87
CA PRO A 272 19.72 5.18 24.12
C PRO A 272 19.79 4.24 25.33
N ASP A 273 19.10 3.11 25.27
CA ASP A 273 19.09 2.05 26.29
C ASP A 273 20.14 0.95 26.05
N SER A 274 21.00 1.09 25.02
CA SER A 274 21.94 0.03 24.63
C SER A 274 22.93 -0.32 25.73
N MET A 275 23.39 0.65 26.54
CA MET A 275 24.28 0.34 27.68
C MET A 275 23.58 -0.55 28.71
N THR A 276 22.32 -0.25 29.03
CA THR A 276 21.51 -1.04 29.96
C THR A 276 21.26 -2.44 29.41
N VAL A 277 20.98 -2.55 28.10
CA VAL A 277 20.80 -3.85 27.44
C VAL A 277 22.09 -4.67 27.47
N CYS A 278 23.26 -4.08 27.18
CA CYS A 278 24.54 -4.76 27.27
C CYS A 278 24.83 -5.28 28.68
N GLN A 279 24.62 -4.45 29.71
CA GLN A 279 24.81 -4.86 31.11
C GLN A 279 23.89 -6.02 31.48
N LYS A 280 22.63 -5.95 31.07
CA LYS A 280 21.63 -7.00 31.32
C LYS A 280 22.03 -8.30 30.63
N LEU A 281 22.35 -8.26 29.33
CA LEU A 281 22.79 -9.43 28.57
C LEU A 281 24.10 -10.02 29.11
N LYS A 282 25.01 -9.19 29.62
CA LYS A 282 26.24 -9.66 30.27
C LYS A 282 25.95 -10.42 31.56
N GLY A 283 25.03 -9.90 32.39
CA GLY A 283 24.54 -10.59 33.58
C GLY A 283 23.85 -11.92 33.24
N ASP A 284 23.00 -11.93 32.21
CA ASP A 284 22.35 -13.15 31.73
C ASP A 284 23.38 -14.18 31.21
N LEU A 285 24.38 -13.72 30.46
CA LEU A 285 25.44 -14.58 29.91
C LEU A 285 26.23 -15.25 31.04
N GLN A 286 26.55 -14.49 32.09
CA GLN A 286 27.23 -15.02 33.28
C GLN A 286 26.35 -16.02 34.04
N ALA A 287 25.05 -15.75 34.16
CA ALA A 287 24.10 -16.68 34.77
C ALA A 287 24.05 -18.02 34.02
N VAL A 288 23.97 -17.99 32.69
CA VAL A 288 23.99 -19.21 31.86
C VAL A 288 25.33 -19.91 31.93
N PHE A 289 26.44 -19.15 31.90
CA PHE A 289 27.79 -19.71 31.99
C PHE A 289 28.00 -20.57 33.23
N ASN A 290 27.48 -20.13 34.39
CA ASN A 290 27.63 -20.85 35.64
C ASN A 290 26.90 -22.21 35.68
N VAL A 291 25.89 -22.41 34.80
CA VAL A 291 25.10 -23.64 34.72
C VAL A 291 25.55 -24.53 33.55
N LEU A 292 26.41 -24.03 32.65
CA LEU A 292 26.97 -24.84 31.57
C LEU A 292 27.80 -26.02 32.11
N PRO A 293 27.89 -27.13 31.33
CA PRO A 293 28.83 -28.21 31.59
C PRO A 293 30.28 -27.73 31.73
N LYS A 294 31.07 -28.38 32.59
CA LYS A 294 32.45 -27.94 32.93
C LYS A 294 33.39 -27.94 31.72
N ASP A 295 33.27 -28.94 30.87
CA ASP A 295 34.00 -29.05 29.60
C ASP A 295 33.68 -27.88 28.65
N MET A 296 32.42 -27.47 28.57
CA MET A 296 32.00 -26.30 27.79
C MET A 296 32.48 -24.98 28.41
N GLN A 297 32.46 -24.87 29.73
CA GLN A 297 33.02 -23.71 30.45
C GLN A 297 34.52 -23.57 30.16
N GLU A 298 35.28 -24.66 30.26
CA GLU A 298 36.71 -24.68 29.94
C GLU A 298 36.96 -24.24 28.50
N LEU A 299 36.21 -24.78 27.53
CA LEU A 299 36.33 -24.41 26.12
C LEU A 299 36.06 -22.92 25.88
N ILE A 300 35.03 -22.36 26.51
CA ILE A 300 34.72 -20.92 26.44
C ILE A 300 35.85 -20.08 27.04
N LEU A 301 36.42 -20.51 28.18
CA LEU A 301 37.51 -19.80 28.84
C LEU A 301 38.84 -19.87 28.08
N MET A 302 39.04 -20.89 27.23
CA MET A 302 40.20 -20.98 26.34
C MET A 302 40.15 -19.94 25.21
N ASN A 303 38.96 -19.44 24.86
CA ASN A 303 38.81 -18.36 23.89
C ASN A 303 38.90 -17.00 24.62
N PRO A 304 39.93 -16.18 24.37
CA PRO A 304 40.15 -14.94 25.11
C PRO A 304 39.02 -13.92 24.91
N ASP A 305 38.42 -13.87 23.72
CA ASP A 305 37.34 -12.94 23.40
C ASP A 305 36.06 -13.32 24.16
N LYS A 306 35.73 -14.62 24.19
CA LYS A 306 34.58 -15.12 24.95
C LYS A 306 34.80 -15.00 26.46
N ALA A 307 36.02 -15.27 26.92
CA ALA A 307 36.39 -15.12 28.32
C ALA A 307 36.23 -13.67 28.80
N ALA A 308 36.58 -12.67 27.99
CA ALA A 308 36.38 -11.26 28.32
C ALA A 308 34.88 -10.89 28.47
N LEU A 309 34.03 -11.43 27.58
CA LEU A 309 32.58 -11.21 27.65
C LEU A 309 31.98 -11.75 28.95
N VAL A 310 32.42 -12.92 29.41
CA VAL A 310 31.92 -13.57 30.64
C VAL A 310 32.54 -12.96 31.91
N ARG A 311 33.85 -12.63 31.90
CA ARG A 311 34.60 -12.24 33.11
C ARG A 311 34.48 -10.78 33.53
N GLY A 312 33.79 -9.94 32.78
CA GLY A 312 33.55 -8.57 33.25
C GLY A 312 34.57 -7.51 32.80
N THR A 313 35.77 -7.90 32.38
CA THR A 313 36.90 -7.02 32.05
C THR A 313 36.79 -6.35 30.69
#